data_AF-A0A2T7X157-F1
#
_entry.id   AF-A0A2T7X157-F1
#
_cell.length_a   1.000
_cell.length_b   1.000
_cell.length_c   1.000
_cell.angle_alpha   90.00
_cell.angle_beta   90.00
_cell.angle_gamma   90.00
#
_symmetry.space_group_name_H-M   'P 1'
#
loop_
_entity.id
_entity.type
_entity.pdbx_description
1 polymer ?
#
loop_
_entity_poly.entity_id
_entity_poly.type
_entity_poly.pdbx_seq_one_letter_code
_entity_poly.pdbx_strand_id
1 'polypeptide(L)'
;MGGAVLRTAAEDARASEIDWSLVHFWWGDERFVPRDDPDRNSLQSRHALLDHIPVPPENVHEVAGPDSGLTLDESAAAYAAELARYGTEEHPWPSFAVCFLGVGPDGHIASLFPDRDEVTVTDAAALPVRNSPKPPPERVTLTRPVLNSSKRVWLVLTGADKASALGLALAGASYTSVPAAGAKGRKRTVFFVDEAAASEVSPDLIDQAY
;
A
#
# COMPACT_ATOMS: atom_id res chain seq x y z
N MET A 1 2.60 11.39 -3.95
CA MET A 1 1.14 11.14 -4.07
C MET A 1 0.56 10.70 -2.73
N GLY A 2 0.99 9.56 -2.15
CA GLY A 2 0.48 9.09 -0.85
C GLY A 2 0.52 10.14 0.28
N GLY A 3 1.67 10.78 0.49
CA GLY A 3 1.80 11.84 1.51
C GLY A 3 0.90 13.08 1.27
N ALA A 4 0.51 13.37 0.03
CA ALA A 4 -0.41 14.49 -0.24
C ALA A 4 -1.84 14.14 0.20
N VAL A 5 -2.30 12.92 -0.10
CA VAL A 5 -3.62 12.44 0.34
C VAL A 5 -3.70 12.38 1.87
N LEU A 6 -2.65 11.88 2.52
CA LEU A 6 -2.58 11.85 3.99
C LEU A 6 -2.64 13.24 4.60
N ARG A 7 -1.95 14.22 4.01
CA ARG A 7 -1.98 15.62 4.46
C ARG A 7 -3.38 16.23 4.32
N THR A 8 -4.02 16.04 3.18
CA THR A 8 -5.41 16.48 2.98
C THR A 8 -6.36 15.82 3.98
N ALA A 9 -6.16 14.54 4.31
CA ALA A 9 -6.95 13.86 5.32
C ALA A 9 -6.74 14.43 6.72
N ALA A 10 -5.51 14.84 7.07
CA ALA A 10 -5.21 15.48 8.35
C ALA A 10 -5.84 16.87 8.49
N GLU A 11 -5.96 17.61 7.38
CA GLU A 11 -6.53 18.96 7.31
C GLU A 11 -8.07 18.97 7.22
N ASP A 12 -8.70 17.83 6.90
CA ASP A 12 -10.16 17.71 6.79
C ASP A 12 -10.82 17.76 8.17
N ALA A 13 -11.83 18.62 8.33
CA ALA A 13 -12.55 18.77 9.60
C ALA A 13 -13.14 17.45 10.15
N ARG A 14 -13.49 16.51 9.25
CA ARG A 14 -14.01 15.19 9.63
C ARG A 14 -12.98 14.30 10.30
N ALA A 15 -11.68 14.62 10.23
CA ALA A 15 -10.65 13.91 10.99
C ALA A 15 -10.91 14.00 12.50
N SER A 16 -11.56 15.07 12.97
CA SER A 16 -11.96 15.22 14.37
C SER A 16 -13.16 14.37 14.79
N GLU A 17 -13.89 13.80 13.83
CA GLU A 17 -15.04 12.90 14.07
C GLU A 17 -14.59 11.43 14.25
N ILE A 18 -13.32 11.14 13.98
CA ILE A 18 -12.75 9.79 14.05
C ILE A 18 -12.19 9.55 15.45
N ASP A 19 -12.62 8.46 16.08
CA ASP A 19 -11.95 7.92 17.27
C ASP A 19 -10.68 7.16 16.85
N TRP A 20 -9.56 7.88 16.83
CA TRP A 20 -8.25 7.34 16.42
C TRP A 20 -7.70 6.26 17.35
N SER A 21 -8.24 6.11 18.56
CA SER A 21 -7.85 5.01 19.46
C SER A 21 -8.29 3.64 18.96
N LEU A 22 -9.25 3.60 18.03
CA LEU A 22 -9.76 2.38 17.41
C LEU A 22 -9.15 2.09 16.04
N VAL A 23 -8.24 2.95 15.55
CA VAL A 23 -7.66 2.86 14.21
C VAL A 23 -6.23 2.36 14.30
N HIS A 24 -5.93 1.29 13.56
CA HIS A 24 -4.58 0.74 13.40
C HIS A 24 -4.01 1.06 12.01
N PHE A 25 -2.75 1.47 11.96
CA PHE A 25 -2.02 1.82 10.74
C PHE A 25 -0.93 0.79 10.43
N TRP A 26 -0.89 0.39 9.16
CA TRP A 26 0.05 -0.57 8.61
C TRP A 26 0.53 -0.06 7.24
N TRP A 27 1.68 -0.53 6.79
CA TRP A 27 2.28 -0.16 5.51
C TRP A 27 2.24 -1.34 4.53
N GLY A 28 1.74 -1.08 3.32
CA GLY A 28 1.74 -2.05 2.23
C GLY A 28 3.15 -2.41 1.76
N ASP A 29 4.08 -1.46 1.83
CA ASP A 29 5.51 -1.65 1.69
C ASP A 29 6.27 -0.56 2.45
N GLU A 30 7.56 -0.80 2.68
CA GLU A 30 8.48 0.16 3.26
C GLU A 30 9.87 0.01 2.63
N ARG A 31 10.57 1.14 2.48
CA ARG A 31 11.96 1.16 2.02
C ARG A 31 12.83 0.77 3.19
N PHE A 32 13.72 -0.20 2.98
CA PHE A 32 14.60 -0.70 4.03
C PHE A 32 15.82 0.21 4.21
N VAL A 33 15.55 1.40 4.74
CA VAL A 33 16.51 2.48 5.02
C VAL A 33 16.34 2.97 6.47
N PRO A 34 17.31 3.70 7.06
CA PRO A 34 17.21 4.20 8.43
C PRO A 34 15.89 4.95 8.72
N ARG A 35 15.43 4.94 9.98
CA ARG A 35 14.13 5.53 10.36
C ARG A 35 13.99 7.03 10.05
N ASP A 36 15.10 7.76 10.02
CA ASP A 36 15.16 9.20 9.72
C ASP A 36 15.43 9.50 8.22
N ASP A 37 15.56 8.47 7.38
CA ASP A 37 15.81 8.63 5.96
C ASP A 37 14.57 9.18 5.24
N PRO A 38 14.70 10.20 4.37
CA PRO A 38 13.58 10.79 3.65
C PRO A 38 12.82 9.82 2.74
N ASP A 39 13.42 8.70 2.32
CA ASP A 39 12.76 7.67 1.51
C ASP A 39 11.84 6.74 2.31
N ARG A 40 11.79 6.85 3.64
CA ARG A 40 10.86 6.11 4.51
C ARG A 40 9.42 6.54 4.29
N ASN A 41 8.57 5.59 3.93
CA ASN A 41 7.14 5.78 3.87
C ASN A 41 6.59 6.12 5.26
N SER A 42 7.09 5.51 6.34
CA SER A 42 6.59 5.78 7.69
C SER A 42 6.89 7.20 8.17
N LEU A 43 8.10 7.71 7.91
CA LEU A 43 8.47 9.09 8.19
C LEU A 43 7.60 10.08 7.39
N GLN A 44 7.37 9.81 6.10
CA GLN A 44 6.50 10.64 5.28
C GLN A 44 5.05 10.65 5.81
N SER A 45 4.53 9.49 6.24
CA SER A 45 3.19 9.37 6.84
C SER A 45 3.08 10.09 8.19
N ARG A 46 4.14 10.07 9.01
CA ARG A 46 4.21 10.83 10.27
C ARG A 46 4.07 12.32 10.04
N HIS A 47 4.92 12.87 9.19
CA HIS A 47 4.90 14.28 8.84
C HIS A 47 3.58 14.72 8.17
N ALA A 48 2.94 13.83 7.41
CA ALA A 48 1.71 14.14 6.69
C ALA A 48 0.44 13.99 7.52
N LEU A 49 0.37 13.01 8.42
CA LEU A 49 -0.86 12.67 9.16
C LEU A 49 -0.61 12.26 10.60
N LEU A 50 0.25 11.27 10.86
CA LEU A 50 0.24 10.57 12.15
C LEU A 50 0.66 11.48 13.32
N ASP A 51 1.51 12.47 13.08
CA ASP A 51 1.93 13.43 14.11
C ASP A 51 0.86 14.53 14.38
N HIS A 52 -0.20 14.56 13.57
CA HIS A 52 -1.28 15.56 13.64
C HIS A 52 -2.61 14.99 14.15
N ILE A 53 -2.66 13.70 14.48
CA ILE A 53 -3.85 13.01 15.00
C ILE A 53 -3.54 12.34 16.35
N PRO A 54 -4.54 12.18 17.25
CA PRO A 54 -4.36 11.54 18.55
C PRO A 54 -4.36 10.00 18.46
N VAL A 55 -3.54 9.42 17.57
CA VAL A 55 -3.39 7.97 17.44
C VAL A 55 -2.45 7.42 18.53
N PRO A 56 -2.84 6.37 19.29
CA PRO A 56 -1.92 5.72 20.21
C PRO A 56 -0.72 5.09 19.48
N PRO A 57 0.53 5.24 19.96
CA PRO A 57 1.71 4.69 19.30
C PRO A 57 1.63 3.17 19.05
N GLU A 58 0.98 2.43 19.93
CA GLU A 58 0.75 0.98 19.83
C GLU A 58 -0.15 0.57 18.65
N ASN A 59 -0.90 1.53 18.08
CA ASN A 59 -1.72 1.32 16.89
C ASN A 59 -0.97 1.63 15.58
N VAL A 60 0.31 2.01 15.66
CA VAL A 60 1.14 2.36 14.50
C VAL A 60 2.20 1.27 14.30
N HIS A 61 1.94 0.38 13.34
CA HIS A 61 2.75 -0.83 13.10
C HIS A 61 3.73 -0.60 11.95
N GLU A 62 4.86 0.04 12.26
CA GLU A 62 5.91 0.33 11.28
C GLU A 62 6.80 -0.88 10.99
N VAL A 63 7.30 -0.93 9.75
CA VAL A 63 8.35 -1.89 9.38
C VAL A 63 9.69 -1.44 9.97
N ALA A 64 10.44 -2.39 10.51
CA ALA A 64 11.76 -2.13 11.09
C ALA A 64 12.78 -1.76 10.00
N GLY A 65 13.55 -0.68 10.22
CA GLY A 65 14.68 -0.31 9.39
C GLY A 65 15.98 -1.01 9.79
N PRO A 66 17.08 -0.83 9.04
CA PRO A 66 18.40 -1.41 9.35
C PRO A 66 18.98 -0.90 10.68
N ASP A 67 18.57 0.28 11.14
CA ASP A 67 18.95 0.87 12.43
C ASP A 67 18.29 0.19 13.65
N SER A 68 17.42 -0.79 13.41
CA SER A 68 16.96 -1.74 14.44
C SER A 68 17.94 -2.88 14.71
N GLY A 69 18.96 -3.04 13.86
CA GLY A 69 19.91 -4.16 13.90
C GLY A 69 19.41 -5.44 13.22
N LEU A 70 18.18 -5.45 12.70
CA LEU A 70 17.65 -6.55 11.91
C LEU A 70 18.21 -6.50 10.48
N THR A 71 18.42 -7.67 9.88
CA THR A 71 18.59 -7.83 8.43
C THR A 71 17.25 -7.58 7.71
N LEU A 72 17.31 -7.44 6.38
CA LEU A 72 16.10 -7.28 5.56
C LEU A 72 15.12 -8.46 5.74
N ASP A 73 15.62 -9.70 5.74
CA ASP A 73 14.81 -10.91 5.96
C ASP A 73 14.18 -10.93 7.35
N GLU A 74 14.96 -10.60 8.38
CA GLU A 74 14.46 -10.54 9.75
C GLU A 74 13.42 -9.43 9.91
N SER A 75 13.57 -8.29 9.23
CA SER A 75 12.57 -7.23 9.22
C SER A 75 11.26 -7.68 8.57
N ALA A 76 11.32 -8.35 7.41
CA ALA A 76 10.13 -8.92 6.78
C ALA A 76 9.46 -9.99 7.66
N ALA A 77 10.24 -10.87 8.29
CA ALA A 77 9.73 -11.90 9.20
C ALA A 77 9.11 -11.29 10.46
N ALA A 78 9.74 -10.26 11.04
CA ALA A 78 9.21 -9.53 12.19
C ALA A 78 7.88 -8.84 11.83
N TYR A 79 7.78 -8.27 10.64
CA TYR A 79 6.54 -7.65 10.18
C TYR A 79 5.41 -8.66 9.96
N ALA A 80 5.73 -9.83 9.40
CA ALA A 80 4.80 -10.95 9.29
C ALA A 80 4.32 -11.45 10.67
N ALA A 81 5.23 -11.54 11.65
CA ALA A 81 4.87 -11.92 13.01
C ALA A 81 3.98 -10.88 13.70
N GLU A 82 4.24 -9.59 13.48
CA GLU A 82 3.41 -8.50 14.00
C GLU A 82 1.99 -8.55 13.41
N LEU A 83 1.86 -8.76 12.09
CA LEU A 83 0.55 -8.99 11.44
C LEU A 83 -0.19 -10.20 12.03
N ALA A 84 0.52 -11.29 12.32
CA ALA A 84 -0.07 -12.52 12.84
C ALA A 84 -0.71 -12.35 14.24
N ARG A 85 -0.24 -11.39 15.04
CA ARG A 85 -0.86 -11.04 16.33
C ARG A 85 -2.28 -10.49 16.18
N TYR A 86 -2.59 -9.95 15.00
CA TYR A 86 -3.90 -9.44 14.62
C TYR A 86 -4.59 -10.34 13.58
N GLY A 87 -4.15 -11.60 13.50
CA GLY A 87 -4.69 -12.61 12.60
C GLY A 87 -6.19 -12.85 12.76
N THR A 88 -6.77 -13.45 11.73
CA THR A 88 -8.14 -13.97 11.76
C THR A 88 -8.11 -15.50 11.83
N GLU A 89 -9.27 -16.15 11.99
CA GLU A 89 -9.36 -17.61 11.90
C GLU A 89 -8.94 -18.14 10.51
N GLU A 90 -9.09 -17.34 9.44
CA GLU A 90 -8.78 -17.75 8.07
C GLU A 90 -7.30 -17.60 7.71
N HIS A 91 -6.60 -16.65 8.32
CA HIS A 91 -5.25 -16.27 7.90
C HIS A 91 -4.46 -15.52 9.00
N PRO A 92 -3.11 -15.66 9.03
CA PRO A 92 -2.25 -15.06 10.05
C PRO A 92 -1.90 -13.59 9.76
N TRP A 93 -2.92 -12.78 9.46
CA TRP A 93 -2.85 -11.33 9.29
C TRP A 93 -4.24 -10.71 9.48
N PRO A 94 -4.38 -9.41 9.75
CA PRO A 94 -5.68 -8.78 9.90
C PRO A 94 -6.47 -8.73 8.59
N SER A 95 -7.81 -8.61 8.71
CA SER A 95 -8.65 -8.15 7.60
C SER A 95 -8.79 -6.63 7.69
N PHE A 96 -8.08 -5.93 6.81
CA PHE A 96 -8.05 -4.46 6.84
C PHE A 96 -9.40 -3.85 6.42
N ALA A 97 -9.74 -2.69 6.99
CA ALA A 97 -10.92 -1.95 6.55
C ALA A 97 -10.72 -1.33 5.16
N VAL A 98 -9.55 -0.72 4.95
CA VAL A 98 -9.14 -0.05 3.71
C VAL A 98 -7.65 -0.32 3.50
N CYS A 99 -7.27 -0.68 2.28
CA CYS A 99 -5.88 -0.66 1.82
C CYS A 99 -5.76 0.44 0.76
N PHE A 100 -4.83 1.36 1.01
CA PHE A 100 -4.55 2.50 0.15
C PHE A 100 -3.25 2.23 -0.61
N LEU A 101 -3.30 2.27 -1.95
CA LEU A 101 -2.19 1.93 -2.81
C LEU A 101 -1.94 3.02 -3.84
N GLY A 102 -0.67 3.38 -4.04
CA GLY A 102 -0.24 4.03 -5.27
C GLY A 102 -0.08 3.00 -6.40
N VAL A 103 -0.16 3.47 -7.65
CA VAL A 103 0.15 2.65 -8.84
C VAL A 103 1.30 3.27 -9.62
N GLY A 104 2.32 2.48 -9.90
CA GLY A 104 3.41 2.90 -10.78
C GLY A 104 3.03 2.97 -12.26
N PRO A 105 3.83 3.63 -13.10
CA PRO A 105 3.59 3.66 -14.55
C PRO A 105 3.74 2.28 -15.22
N ASP A 106 4.43 1.36 -14.55
CA ASP A 106 4.61 -0.06 -14.85
C ASP A 106 3.52 -0.95 -14.20
N GLY A 107 2.52 -0.37 -13.55
CA GLY A 107 1.43 -1.12 -12.91
C GLY A 107 1.80 -1.80 -11.59
N HIS A 108 3.02 -1.59 -11.06
CA HIS A 108 3.37 -2.10 -9.73
C HIS A 108 2.51 -1.44 -8.64
N ILE A 109 2.27 -2.20 -7.56
CA ILE A 109 1.63 -1.75 -6.32
C ILE A 109 2.53 -2.15 -5.16
N ALA A 110 2.51 -1.38 -4.07
CA ALA A 110 3.43 -1.60 -2.95
C ALA A 110 4.87 -1.75 -3.51
N SER A 111 5.56 -2.84 -3.20
CA SER A 111 6.80 -3.23 -3.88
C SER A 111 6.68 -4.57 -4.61
N LEU A 112 5.49 -4.85 -5.16
CA LEU A 112 5.21 -5.97 -6.05
C LEU A 112 5.31 -5.51 -7.51
N PHE A 113 6.41 -5.84 -8.17
CA PHE A 113 6.73 -5.40 -9.53
C PHE A 113 6.35 -6.43 -10.60
N PRO A 114 6.09 -6.00 -11.86
CA PRO A 114 5.86 -6.90 -12.98
C PRO A 114 6.97 -7.94 -13.15
N ASP A 115 6.56 -9.18 -13.41
CA ASP A 115 7.40 -10.31 -13.77
C ASP A 115 8.55 -10.57 -12.76
N ARG A 116 8.31 -10.26 -11.48
CA ARG A 116 9.19 -10.59 -10.35
C ARG A 116 8.59 -11.66 -9.47
N ASP A 117 9.43 -12.45 -8.81
CA ASP A 117 9.00 -13.59 -8.00
C ASP A 117 8.02 -13.17 -6.89
N GLU A 118 8.24 -12.01 -6.27
CA GLU A 118 7.45 -11.53 -5.13
C GLU A 118 5.96 -11.36 -5.46
N VAL A 119 5.59 -11.07 -6.71
CA VAL A 119 4.17 -10.92 -7.11
C VAL A 119 3.43 -12.26 -7.14
N THR A 120 4.16 -13.36 -7.26
CA THR A 120 3.60 -14.72 -7.38
C THR A 120 3.41 -15.41 -6.04
N VAL A 121 4.06 -14.92 -4.98
CA VAL A 121 4.02 -15.52 -3.64
C VAL A 121 2.64 -15.33 -3.02
N THR A 122 2.08 -16.44 -2.51
CA THR A 122 0.75 -16.46 -1.90
C THR A 122 0.68 -17.07 -0.50
N ASP A 123 1.78 -17.62 0.00
CA ASP A 123 1.89 -18.37 1.25
C ASP A 123 2.71 -17.65 2.34
N ALA A 124 3.10 -16.40 2.09
CA ALA A 124 3.76 -15.53 3.05
C ALA A 124 3.02 -14.20 3.21
N ALA A 125 3.11 -13.58 4.39
CA ALA A 125 2.44 -12.30 4.66
C ALA A 125 3.25 -11.10 4.14
N ALA A 126 4.56 -11.10 4.43
CA ALA A 126 5.49 -10.04 4.03
C ALA A 126 6.76 -10.66 3.43
N LEU A 127 7.43 -9.92 2.55
CA LEU A 127 8.59 -10.37 1.81
C LEU A 127 9.72 -9.33 1.78
N PRO A 128 10.98 -9.80 1.80
CA PRO A 128 12.14 -8.97 1.48
C PRO A 128 12.31 -8.86 -0.04
N VAL A 129 12.24 -7.63 -0.57
CA VAL A 129 12.56 -7.28 -1.96
C VAL A 129 13.98 -6.74 -2.00
N ARG A 130 14.87 -7.35 -2.78
CA ARG A 130 16.30 -6.95 -2.82
C ARG A 130 16.70 -6.13 -4.04
N ASN A 131 15.96 -6.28 -5.13
CA ASN A 131 16.32 -5.76 -6.44
C ASN A 131 15.15 -4.97 -7.05
N SER A 132 14.54 -4.08 -6.26
CA SER A 132 13.53 -3.17 -6.80
C SER A 132 14.12 -2.42 -8.00
N PRO A 133 13.43 -2.36 -9.15
CA PRO A 133 13.87 -1.61 -10.31
C PRO A 133 13.85 -0.08 -10.08
N LYS A 134 13.37 0.35 -8.91
CA LYS A 134 13.29 1.75 -8.49
C LYS A 134 14.06 1.94 -7.19
N PRO A 135 14.89 2.99 -7.05
CA PRO A 135 15.62 3.25 -5.82
C PRO A 135 14.67 3.56 -4.65
N PRO A 136 15.08 3.26 -3.41
CA PRO A 136 16.15 2.32 -3.04
C PRO A 136 15.77 0.86 -3.39
N PRO A 137 16.76 -0.02 -3.62
CA PRO A 137 16.54 -1.37 -4.13
C PRO A 137 15.95 -2.33 -3.09
N GLU A 138 16.30 -2.15 -1.81
CA GLU A 138 15.87 -3.00 -0.71
C GLU A 138 14.60 -2.49 -0.04
N ARG A 139 13.60 -3.36 0.07
CA ARG A 139 12.27 -3.02 0.58
C ARG A 139 11.64 -4.21 1.29
N VAL A 140 10.73 -3.95 2.19
CA VAL A 140 9.79 -4.95 2.71
C VAL A 140 8.43 -4.69 2.09
N THR A 141 7.76 -5.71 1.60
CA THR A 141 6.43 -5.58 0.98
C THR A 141 5.45 -6.60 1.56
N LEU A 142 4.19 -6.20 1.72
CA LEU A 142 3.09 -7.13 1.89
C LEU A 142 2.83 -7.86 0.57
N THR A 143 2.40 -9.12 0.68
CA THR A 143 2.03 -9.93 -0.48
C THR A 143 0.61 -9.62 -0.94
N ARG A 144 0.30 -10.02 -2.18
CA ARG A 144 -1.04 -9.82 -2.77
C ARG A 144 -2.18 -10.39 -1.90
N PRO A 145 -2.10 -11.59 -1.30
CA PRO A 145 -3.14 -12.08 -0.40
C PRO A 145 -3.39 -11.19 0.82
N VAL A 146 -2.35 -10.57 1.38
CA VAL A 146 -2.48 -9.64 2.52
C VAL A 146 -3.16 -8.36 2.08
N LEU A 147 -2.72 -7.76 0.96
CA LEU A 147 -3.39 -6.57 0.40
C LEU A 147 -4.88 -6.84 0.09
N ASN A 148 -5.17 -8.02 -0.46
CA ASN A 148 -6.52 -8.46 -0.82
C ASN A 148 -7.37 -8.93 0.38
N SER A 149 -6.81 -9.05 1.58
CA SER A 149 -7.59 -9.31 2.81
C SER A 149 -8.47 -8.11 3.19
N SER A 150 -8.17 -6.95 2.60
CA SER A 150 -8.86 -5.68 2.83
C SER A 150 -10.30 -5.71 2.34
N LYS A 151 -11.24 -5.17 3.13
CA LYS A 151 -12.63 -4.98 2.71
C LYS A 151 -12.70 -4.07 1.49
N ARG A 152 -11.90 -3.00 1.48
CA ARG A 152 -11.80 -2.05 0.36
C ARG A 152 -10.34 -1.89 -0.05
N VAL A 153 -10.09 -1.87 -1.35
CA VAL A 153 -8.80 -1.48 -1.92
C VAL A 153 -9.03 -0.21 -2.72
N TRP A 154 -8.29 0.85 -2.38
CA TRP A 154 -8.32 2.14 -3.05
C TRP A 154 -6.97 2.38 -3.71
N LEU A 155 -6.98 2.40 -5.04
CA LEU A 155 -5.79 2.67 -5.84
C LEU A 155 -5.84 4.14 -6.28
N VAL A 156 -4.79 4.90 -5.99
CA VAL A 156 -4.71 6.32 -6.34
C VAL A 156 -3.54 6.54 -7.29
N LEU A 157 -3.84 7.14 -8.44
CA LEU A 157 -2.89 7.38 -9.51
C LEU A 157 -3.29 8.64 -10.28
N THR A 158 -2.32 9.49 -10.57
CA THR A 158 -2.52 10.76 -11.27
C THR A 158 -1.40 10.93 -12.29
N GLY A 159 -1.70 11.59 -13.40
CA GLY A 159 -0.77 11.85 -14.48
C GLY A 159 -0.88 10.85 -15.64
N ALA A 160 -0.59 11.36 -16.84
CA ALA A 160 -0.73 10.61 -18.09
C ALA A 160 0.20 9.39 -18.19
N ASP A 161 1.32 9.37 -17.46
CA ASP A 161 2.24 8.22 -17.41
C ASP A 161 1.62 6.99 -16.74
N LYS A 162 0.42 7.12 -16.13
CA LYS A 162 -0.33 6.01 -15.51
C LYS A 162 -1.42 5.43 -16.41
N ALA A 163 -1.78 6.09 -17.51
CA ALA A 163 -2.95 5.74 -18.31
C ALA A 163 -2.88 4.32 -18.86
N SER A 164 -1.73 3.93 -19.41
CA SER A 164 -1.51 2.57 -19.92
C SER A 164 -1.65 1.50 -18.83
N ALA A 165 -1.06 1.71 -17.65
CA ALA A 165 -1.17 0.79 -16.52
C ALA A 165 -2.63 0.66 -16.01
N LEU A 166 -3.37 1.77 -15.95
CA LEU A 166 -4.79 1.77 -15.61
C LEU A 166 -5.62 1.00 -16.63
N GLY A 167 -5.42 1.28 -17.92
CA GLY A 167 -6.14 0.60 -19.01
C GLY A 167 -5.93 -0.91 -18.98
N LEU A 168 -4.68 -1.36 -18.82
CA LEU A 168 -4.37 -2.79 -18.70
C LEU A 168 -4.99 -3.42 -17.44
N ALA A 169 -4.98 -2.72 -16.30
CA ALA A 169 -5.59 -3.21 -15.07
C ALA A 169 -7.11 -3.38 -15.23
N LEU A 170 -7.79 -2.39 -15.83
CA LEU A 170 -9.23 -2.43 -16.10
C LEU A 170 -9.61 -3.48 -17.16
N ALA A 171 -8.73 -3.74 -18.12
CA ALA A 171 -8.90 -4.80 -19.12
C ALA A 171 -8.67 -6.21 -18.55
N GLY A 172 -8.29 -6.34 -17.28
CA GLY A 172 -8.10 -7.64 -16.63
C GLY A 172 -6.80 -8.35 -17.01
N ALA A 173 -5.73 -7.58 -17.28
CA ALA A 173 -4.41 -8.14 -17.50
C ALA A 173 -3.96 -9.08 -16.34
N SER A 174 -3.05 -10.01 -16.64
CA SER A 174 -2.49 -10.89 -15.59
C SER A 174 -1.83 -10.04 -14.50
N TYR A 175 -2.11 -10.36 -13.24
CA TYR A 175 -1.50 -9.67 -12.10
C TYR A 175 0.02 -9.88 -12.01
N THR A 176 0.55 -10.90 -12.68
CA THR A 176 2.00 -11.11 -12.76
C THR A 176 2.68 -10.03 -13.58
N SER A 177 2.02 -9.54 -14.63
CA SER A 177 2.56 -8.52 -15.54
C SER A 177 2.02 -7.12 -15.21
N VAL A 178 0.83 -7.03 -14.60
CA VAL A 178 0.24 -5.77 -14.12
C VAL A 178 -0.27 -5.97 -12.69
N PRO A 179 0.60 -5.86 -11.66
CA PRO A 179 0.26 -6.11 -10.26
C PRO A 179 -1.01 -5.40 -9.78
N ALA A 180 -1.27 -4.18 -10.24
CA ALA A 180 -2.50 -3.44 -9.95
C ALA A 180 -3.80 -4.16 -10.36
N ALA A 181 -3.78 -4.97 -11.43
CA ALA A 181 -4.92 -5.79 -11.85
C ALA A 181 -5.27 -6.89 -10.83
N GLY A 182 -4.30 -7.28 -10.01
CA GLY A 182 -4.44 -8.26 -8.94
C GLY A 182 -4.93 -7.71 -7.62
N ALA A 183 -4.93 -6.38 -7.44
CA ALA A 183 -5.38 -5.71 -6.21
C ALA A 183 -6.91 -5.73 -6.13
N LYS A 184 -7.46 -6.57 -5.28
CA LYS A 184 -8.90 -6.81 -5.18
C LYS A 184 -9.36 -6.82 -3.73
N GLY A 185 -10.13 -5.80 -3.35
CA GLY A 185 -10.77 -5.76 -2.04
C GLY A 185 -11.93 -6.75 -1.96
N ARG A 186 -12.17 -7.32 -0.77
CA ARG A 186 -13.23 -8.32 -0.55
C ARG A 186 -14.65 -7.77 -0.82
N LYS A 187 -14.86 -6.46 -0.69
CA LYS A 187 -16.16 -5.80 -0.96
C LYS A 187 -16.12 -4.83 -2.13
N ARG A 188 -15.07 -4.02 -2.26
CA ARG A 188 -14.95 -3.03 -3.33
C ARG A 188 -13.49 -2.74 -3.67
N THR A 189 -13.21 -2.57 -4.95
CA THR A 189 -11.96 -1.98 -5.45
C THR A 189 -12.31 -0.71 -6.21
N VAL A 190 -11.60 0.38 -5.95
CA VAL A 190 -11.84 1.68 -6.58
C VAL A 190 -10.51 2.27 -7.04
N PHE A 191 -10.48 2.77 -8.26
CA PHE A 191 -9.37 3.58 -8.78
C PHE A 191 -9.79 5.05 -8.71
N PHE A 192 -9.08 5.84 -7.91
CA PHE A 192 -9.21 7.29 -7.89
C PHE A 192 -8.14 7.89 -8.81
N VAL A 193 -8.61 8.55 -9.85
CA VAL A 193 -7.78 8.99 -10.98
C VAL A 193 -8.05 10.44 -11.34
N ASP A 194 -7.02 11.14 -11.83
CA ASP A 194 -7.23 12.42 -12.50
C ASP A 194 -7.58 12.20 -13.99
N GLU A 195 -7.99 13.27 -14.67
CA GLU A 195 -8.35 13.22 -16.09
C GLU A 195 -7.19 12.71 -16.96
N ALA A 196 -5.95 13.05 -16.61
CA ALA A 196 -4.77 12.65 -17.35
C ALA A 196 -4.53 11.13 -17.27
N ALA A 197 -4.63 10.53 -16.08
CA ALA A 197 -4.52 9.09 -15.90
C ALA A 197 -5.72 8.35 -16.52
N ALA A 198 -6.90 8.96 -16.55
CA ALA A 198 -8.10 8.38 -17.16
C ALA A 198 -8.18 8.54 -18.69
N SER A 199 -7.19 9.15 -19.34
CA SER A 199 -7.24 9.52 -20.77
C SER A 199 -7.45 8.37 -21.75
N GLU A 200 -7.13 7.13 -21.35
CA GLU A 200 -7.34 5.90 -22.15
C GLU A 200 -8.52 5.04 -21.63
N VAL A 201 -9.29 5.54 -20.67
CA VAL A 201 -10.42 4.82 -20.06
C VAL A 201 -11.74 5.24 -20.71
N SER A 202 -12.60 4.28 -21.02
CA SER A 202 -13.95 4.57 -21.51
C SER A 202 -14.75 5.38 -20.48
N PRO A 203 -15.43 6.47 -20.87
CA PRO A 203 -16.29 7.25 -19.97
C PRO A 203 -17.33 6.41 -19.24
N ASP A 204 -17.82 5.32 -19.85
CA ASP A 204 -18.80 4.41 -19.26
C ASP A 204 -18.28 3.65 -18.03
N LEU A 205 -16.95 3.59 -17.86
CA LEU A 205 -16.29 2.96 -16.71
C LEU A 205 -16.02 3.96 -15.57
N ILE A 206 -16.32 5.24 -15.76
CA ILE A 206 -16.02 6.31 -14.80
C ILE A 206 -17.27 6.65 -13.99
N ASP A 207 -17.25 6.29 -12.71
CA ASP A 207 -18.27 6.72 -11.75
C ASP A 207 -17.95 8.13 -11.24
N GLN A 208 -18.74 9.12 -11.67
CA GLN A 208 -18.58 10.53 -11.32
C GLN A 208 -19.17 10.89 -9.94
N ALA A 209 -19.86 9.96 -9.27
CA ALA A 209 -20.67 10.24 -8.09
C ALA A 209 -20.13 9.62 -6.79
N TYR A 210 -18.88 9.13 -6.79
CA TYR A 210 -18.27 8.47 -5.62
C TYR A 210 -18.08 9.40 -4.43
#